data_AF-A0A6I5J0T3-F1
#
_entry.id   AF-A0A6I5J0T3-F1
#
_cell.length_a   1.000
_cell.length_b   1.000
_cell.length_c   1.000
_cell.angle_alpha   90.00
_cell.angle_beta   90.00
_cell.angle_gamma   90.00
#
_symmetry.space_group_name_H-M   'P 1'
#
loop_
_entity.id
_entity.type
_entity.pdbx_description
1 polymer ?
#
loop_
_entity_poly.entity_id
_entity_poly.type
_entity_poly.pdbx_seq_one_letter_code
_entity_poly.pdbx_strand_id
1 'polypeptide(L)'
;MKKTILSLLALSAFGISQAQYVVVITENYVIANAENSGETEPPVKNCVGEELSKAELIALIDSGQDYSQACINTITNMSGVFSGKSVDYDITGWDTAHVQYFGGMFSDSTSFNQDISGWDMSSGIDFSYMFKGATSFNQPIGLWNVGNGITFKAMFQGATAFNQPIDTWNVSKSKNFQNMFTSATAFNQPLNSWNVSSGEEFSQMFQNTRDFNQPLNNWDMSNAKFMSYMFATTQSFNQPLNNWNTAKGFNFSSMFYNATAFNQNISNWDTSSAGMYNSFYVGSALNSANVPAKFR
;
A
#
# COMPACT_ATOMS: atom_id res chain seq x y z
N MET A 1 -2.32 -0.98 39.99
CA MET A 1 -1.62 -1.88 40.93
C MET A 1 -0.41 -2.47 40.23
N LYS A 2 0.74 -2.42 40.89
CA LYS A 2 2.07 -2.81 40.39
C LYS A 2 2.07 -4.27 39.91
N LYS A 3 2.56 -4.53 38.69
CA LYS A 3 2.94 -5.87 38.25
C LYS A 3 4.38 -6.12 38.67
N THR A 4 4.57 -6.92 39.71
CA THR A 4 5.87 -7.46 40.10
C THR A 4 6.07 -8.76 39.33
N ILE A 5 7.05 -8.80 38.43
CA ILE A 5 7.48 -10.03 37.76
C ILE A 5 8.41 -10.75 38.75
N LEU A 6 8.00 -11.90 39.30
CA LEU A 6 8.93 -12.82 39.94
C LEU A 6 9.58 -13.65 38.85
N SER A 7 10.87 -13.41 38.60
CA SER A 7 11.75 -14.39 37.96
C SER A 7 12.03 -15.51 38.96
N LEU A 8 11.91 -16.78 38.53
CA LEU A 8 12.40 -17.91 39.31
C LEU A 8 13.41 -18.71 38.50
N LEU A 9 14.52 -18.99 39.19
CA LEU A 9 15.74 -19.61 38.75
C LEU A 9 15.57 -21.05 38.27
N ALA A 10 16.43 -21.43 37.33
CA ALA A 10 16.66 -22.80 36.92
C ALA A 10 17.22 -23.66 38.06
N LEU A 11 16.72 -24.88 38.19
CA LEU A 11 17.40 -25.97 38.90
C LEU A 11 17.56 -27.14 37.92
N SER A 12 18.81 -27.47 37.62
CA SER A 12 19.21 -28.69 36.92
C SER A 12 19.57 -29.76 37.94
N ALA A 13 18.87 -30.89 37.91
CA ALA A 13 19.41 -32.22 38.23
C ALA A 13 18.34 -33.28 37.90
N PHE A 14 18.73 -34.26 37.07
CA PHE A 14 17.97 -35.43 36.60
C PHE A 14 16.84 -35.17 35.58
N GLY A 15 17.24 -35.33 34.31
CA GLY A 15 16.46 -35.75 33.14
C GLY A 15 14.93 -35.72 33.22
N ILE A 16 14.36 -34.57 32.88
CA ILE A 16 13.21 -34.30 32.00
C ILE A 16 13.13 -32.75 31.97
N SER A 17 13.25 -32.12 30.80
CA SER A 17 13.08 -30.66 30.67
C SER A 17 12.09 -30.38 29.55
N GLN A 18 10.80 -30.52 29.84
CA GLN A 18 9.78 -29.74 29.16
C GLN A 18 9.33 -28.64 30.12
N ALA A 19 9.54 -27.38 29.72
CA ALA A 19 8.92 -26.25 30.39
C ALA A 19 7.42 -26.28 30.06
N GLN A 20 6.60 -26.73 31.00
CA GLN A 20 5.15 -26.52 30.94
C GLN A 20 4.85 -25.08 31.37
N TYR A 21 4.22 -24.31 30.50
CA TYR A 21 3.58 -23.06 30.90
C TYR A 21 2.10 -23.33 31.12
N VAL A 22 1.61 -23.08 32.34
CA VAL A 22 0.18 -23.09 32.65
C VAL A 22 -0.35 -21.67 32.44
N VAL A 23 -1.14 -21.47 31.39
CA VAL A 23 -1.93 -20.24 31.21
C VAL A 23 -3.29 -20.50 31.87
N VAL A 24 -3.51 -19.92 33.05
CA VAL A 24 -4.83 -19.96 33.70
C VAL A 24 -5.67 -18.80 33.15
N ILE A 25 -6.58 -19.14 32.24
CA ILE A 25 -7.78 -18.35 31.96
C ILE A 25 -8.96 -19.25 32.34
N THR A 26 -9.90 -18.68 33.08
CA THR A 26 -10.98 -19.37 33.78
C THR A 26 -11.92 -20.15 32.85
N GLU A 27 -12.16 -21.40 33.25
CA GLU A 27 -13.35 -22.26 33.06
C GLU A 27 -13.66 -22.81 31.66
N ASN A 28 -13.00 -23.93 31.31
CA ASN A 28 -13.61 -25.25 31.01
C ASN A 28 -12.58 -26.17 30.34
N TYR A 29 -12.26 -27.32 30.93
CA TYR A 29 -11.36 -28.31 30.31
C TYR A 29 -12.03 -29.68 30.20
N VAL A 30 -12.18 -30.13 28.95
CA VAL A 30 -12.34 -31.54 28.57
C VAL A 30 -10.92 -32.08 28.38
N ILE A 31 -10.56 -33.15 29.09
CA ILE A 31 -9.27 -33.82 28.93
C ILE A 31 -9.34 -34.65 27.65
N ALA A 32 -8.68 -34.20 26.58
CA ALA A 32 -8.42 -35.01 25.40
C ALA A 32 -7.00 -35.59 25.49
N ASN A 33 -6.90 -36.92 25.52
CA ASN A 33 -5.62 -37.63 25.47
C ASN A 33 -5.01 -37.45 24.08
N ALA A 34 -3.72 -37.09 24.04
CA ALA A 34 -2.96 -36.92 22.81
C ALA A 34 -2.52 -38.28 22.26
N GLU A 35 -3.35 -38.85 21.39
CA GLU A 35 -2.92 -39.85 20.41
C GLU A 35 -3.46 -39.42 19.04
N ASN A 36 -2.71 -38.57 18.33
CA ASN A 36 -2.54 -38.76 16.89
C ASN A 36 -1.37 -37.98 16.34
N SER A 37 -0.60 -38.69 15.54
CA SER A 37 0.58 -38.29 14.78
C SER A 37 0.34 -37.06 13.92
N GLY A 38 1.34 -36.18 13.87
CA GLY A 38 1.38 -35.01 13.01
C GLY A 38 1.38 -35.37 11.53
N GLU A 39 0.19 -35.47 10.97
CA GLU A 39 -0.08 -34.99 9.62
C GLU A 39 -0.68 -33.60 9.80
N THR A 40 0.07 -32.57 9.44
CA THR A 40 -0.54 -31.27 9.18
C THR A 40 -1.53 -31.51 8.05
N GLU A 41 -2.82 -31.38 8.34
CA GLU A 41 -3.87 -31.44 7.32
C GLU A 41 -3.42 -30.58 6.12
N PRO A 42 -3.42 -31.12 4.89
CA PRO A 42 -3.03 -30.33 3.73
C PRO A 42 -3.87 -29.06 3.71
N PRO A 43 -3.31 -27.90 3.30
CA PRO A 43 -4.06 -26.66 3.22
C PRO A 43 -5.38 -26.93 2.49
N VAL A 44 -6.50 -26.58 3.12
CA VAL A 44 -7.83 -26.78 2.52
C VAL A 44 -7.80 -26.11 1.15
N LYS A 45 -7.94 -26.92 0.08
CA LYS A 45 -7.94 -26.42 -1.28
C LYS A 45 -9.23 -25.62 -1.47
N ASN A 46 -9.14 -24.29 -1.42
CA ASN A 46 -10.27 -23.37 -1.52
C ASN A 46 -10.81 -23.19 -2.96
N CYS A 47 -10.59 -24.17 -3.83
CA CYS A 47 -10.98 -24.12 -5.23
C CYS A 47 -11.47 -25.48 -5.71
N VAL A 48 -12.31 -25.49 -6.73
CA VAL A 48 -12.96 -26.68 -7.30
C VAL A 48 -12.67 -26.73 -8.80
N GLY A 49 -12.03 -27.81 -9.25
CA GLY A 49 -11.76 -28.06 -10.66
C GLY A 49 -10.27 -28.24 -10.98
N GLU A 50 -9.98 -28.20 -12.27
CA GLU A 50 -8.62 -28.22 -12.79
C GLU A 50 -7.92 -26.89 -12.55
N GLU A 51 -6.61 -26.96 -12.41
CA GLU A 51 -5.76 -25.79 -12.27
C GLU A 51 -5.76 -24.99 -13.58
N LEU A 52 -6.06 -23.70 -13.50
CA LEU A 52 -6.18 -22.84 -14.68
C LEU A 52 -4.87 -22.12 -14.97
N SER A 53 -4.53 -22.01 -16.25
CA SER A 53 -3.64 -20.94 -16.72
C SER A 53 -4.35 -19.58 -16.63
N LYS A 54 -3.56 -18.50 -16.66
CA LYS A 54 -4.10 -17.13 -16.73
C LYS A 54 -5.06 -16.94 -17.91
N ALA A 55 -4.74 -17.54 -19.06
CA ALA A 55 -5.56 -17.41 -20.27
C ALA A 55 -6.92 -18.10 -20.11
N GLU A 56 -6.94 -19.28 -19.48
CA GLU A 56 -8.17 -20.01 -19.19
C GLU A 56 -9.02 -19.29 -18.14
N LEU A 57 -8.39 -18.70 -17.10
CA LEU A 57 -9.10 -17.86 -16.13
C LEU A 57 -9.76 -16.65 -16.81
N ILE A 58 -9.03 -15.95 -17.70
CA ILE A 58 -9.58 -14.83 -18.45
C ILE A 58 -10.74 -15.28 -19.35
N ALA A 59 -10.61 -16.42 -20.03
CA ALA A 59 -11.68 -16.96 -20.86
C ALA A 59 -12.93 -17.35 -20.04
N LEU A 60 -12.74 -17.91 -18.84
CA LEU A 60 -13.83 -18.23 -17.90
C LEU A 60 -14.56 -16.96 -17.42
N ILE A 61 -13.81 -15.88 -17.15
CA ILE A 61 -14.38 -14.57 -16.80
C ILE A 61 -15.14 -13.98 -18.00
N ASP A 62 -14.54 -14.01 -19.20
CA ASP A 62 -15.12 -13.43 -20.41
C ASP A 62 -16.35 -14.18 -20.93
N SER A 63 -16.48 -15.47 -20.62
CA SER A 63 -17.67 -16.27 -20.92
C SER A 63 -18.82 -16.02 -19.94
N GLY A 64 -18.59 -15.29 -18.85
CA GLY A 64 -19.59 -15.02 -17.80
C GLY A 64 -19.89 -16.23 -16.89
N GLN A 65 -19.03 -17.26 -16.94
CA GLN A 65 -19.15 -18.43 -16.08
C GLN A 65 -18.71 -18.11 -14.64
N ASP A 66 -19.19 -18.92 -13.70
CA ASP A 66 -18.82 -18.79 -12.29
C ASP A 66 -17.34 -19.15 -12.08
N TYR A 67 -16.56 -18.16 -11.65
CA TYR A 67 -15.14 -18.26 -11.32
C TYR A 67 -14.86 -18.16 -9.82
N SER A 68 -15.88 -18.18 -8.97
CA SER A 68 -15.72 -18.04 -7.51
C SER A 68 -14.82 -19.13 -6.89
N GLN A 69 -14.82 -20.33 -7.48
CA GLN A 69 -14.02 -21.48 -7.04
C GLN A 69 -12.88 -21.83 -8.01
N ALA A 70 -12.45 -20.88 -8.85
CA ALA A 70 -11.38 -21.11 -9.83
C ALA A 70 -10.05 -21.48 -9.15
N CYS A 71 -9.39 -22.54 -9.62
CA CYS A 71 -8.05 -22.92 -9.15
C CYS A 71 -6.98 -22.10 -9.87
N ILE A 72 -6.31 -21.22 -9.11
CA ILE A 72 -5.37 -20.21 -9.62
C ILE A 72 -3.95 -20.31 -9.01
N ASN A 73 -3.66 -21.39 -8.28
CA ASN A 73 -2.44 -21.59 -7.49
C ASN A 73 -1.14 -21.49 -8.30
N THR A 74 -1.21 -21.71 -9.61
CA THR A 74 -0.06 -21.64 -10.53
C THR A 74 0.08 -20.29 -11.23
N ILE A 75 -0.89 -19.39 -11.08
CA ILE A 75 -0.89 -18.08 -11.75
C ILE A 75 -0.11 -17.08 -10.91
N THR A 76 1.15 -16.84 -11.26
CA THR A 76 1.98 -15.83 -10.58
C THR A 76 1.72 -14.39 -11.07
N ASN A 77 1.03 -14.23 -12.20
CA ASN A 77 0.77 -12.92 -12.82
C ASN A 77 -0.73 -12.73 -13.09
N MET A 78 -1.38 -11.98 -12.21
CA MET A 78 -2.78 -11.57 -12.31
C MET A 78 -2.99 -10.22 -13.00
N SER A 79 -1.93 -9.67 -13.62
CA SER A 79 -2.01 -8.34 -14.23
C SER A 79 -3.12 -8.26 -15.28
N GLY A 80 -4.04 -7.34 -15.12
CA GLY A 80 -5.13 -7.06 -16.06
C GLY A 80 -6.28 -8.07 -16.12
N VAL A 81 -6.36 -9.06 -15.21
CA VAL A 81 -7.40 -10.12 -15.27
C VAL A 81 -8.83 -9.56 -15.31
N PHE A 82 -9.11 -8.51 -14.53
CA PHE A 82 -10.40 -7.80 -14.51
C PHE A 82 -10.35 -6.40 -15.13
N SER A 83 -9.30 -6.03 -15.86
CA SER A 83 -9.16 -4.66 -16.40
C SER A 83 -10.34 -4.25 -17.28
N GLY A 84 -11.08 -3.22 -16.87
CA GLY A 84 -12.26 -2.69 -17.54
C GLY A 84 -13.52 -3.57 -17.39
N LYS A 85 -13.47 -4.62 -16.57
CA LYS A 85 -14.54 -5.60 -16.38
C LYS A 85 -15.20 -5.45 -15.01
N SER A 86 -16.45 -5.92 -14.92
CA SER A 86 -17.10 -6.19 -13.64
C SER A 86 -16.50 -7.43 -12.96
N VAL A 87 -16.61 -7.48 -11.63
CA VAL A 87 -16.31 -8.67 -10.84
C VAL A 87 -17.63 -9.15 -10.26
N ASP A 88 -18.26 -10.09 -10.98
CA ASP A 88 -19.63 -10.52 -10.78
C ASP A 88 -19.76 -11.70 -9.80
N TYR A 89 -18.70 -12.48 -9.63
CA TYR A 89 -18.63 -13.59 -8.68
C TYR A 89 -17.66 -13.29 -7.53
N ASP A 90 -17.90 -13.92 -6.39
CA ASP A 90 -17.11 -13.72 -5.17
C ASP A 90 -15.69 -14.27 -5.32
N ILE A 91 -14.69 -13.41 -5.16
CA ILE A 91 -13.27 -13.75 -5.22
C ILE A 91 -12.58 -13.71 -3.85
N THR A 92 -13.34 -13.54 -2.76
CA THR A 92 -12.79 -13.43 -1.40
C THR A 92 -11.95 -14.65 -1.02
N GLY A 93 -12.35 -15.85 -1.49
CA GLY A 93 -11.70 -17.12 -1.17
C GLY A 93 -10.50 -17.50 -2.04
N TRP A 94 -10.11 -16.67 -3.01
CA TRP A 94 -8.99 -16.96 -3.92
C TRP A 94 -7.65 -17.04 -3.17
N ASP A 95 -6.88 -18.11 -3.39
CA ASP A 95 -5.52 -18.23 -2.89
C ASP A 95 -4.56 -17.39 -3.74
N THR A 96 -4.07 -16.30 -3.16
CA THR A 96 -3.20 -15.31 -3.80
C THR A 96 -1.75 -15.36 -3.33
N ALA A 97 -1.40 -16.29 -2.43
CA ALA A 97 -0.10 -16.34 -1.77
C ALA A 97 1.08 -16.50 -2.74
N HIS A 98 0.83 -17.02 -3.94
CA HIS A 98 1.82 -17.25 -4.99
C HIS A 98 1.93 -16.11 -6.02
N VAL A 99 0.98 -15.16 -6.00
CA VAL A 99 0.87 -14.11 -7.01
C VAL A 99 1.92 -13.02 -6.76
N GLN A 100 2.68 -12.69 -7.80
CA GLN A 100 3.75 -11.69 -7.76
C GLN A 100 3.37 -10.39 -8.49
N TYR A 101 2.54 -10.47 -9.53
CA TYR A 101 2.19 -9.32 -10.37
C TYR A 101 0.67 -9.11 -10.35
N PHE A 102 0.25 -8.02 -9.71
CA PHE A 102 -1.15 -7.58 -9.60
C PHE A 102 -1.47 -6.39 -10.53
N GLY A 103 -0.55 -6.11 -11.47
CA GLY A 103 -0.54 -4.87 -12.23
C GLY A 103 -1.83 -4.64 -13.01
N GLY A 104 -2.60 -3.60 -12.67
CA GLY A 104 -3.86 -3.29 -13.35
C GLY A 104 -4.95 -4.35 -13.22
N MET A 105 -4.87 -5.26 -12.24
CA MET A 105 -5.82 -6.36 -12.08
C MET A 105 -7.27 -5.87 -12.11
N PHE A 106 -7.58 -4.74 -11.45
CA PHE A 106 -8.90 -4.10 -11.41
C PHE A 106 -8.89 -2.70 -12.03
N SER A 107 -7.97 -2.42 -12.97
CA SER A 107 -7.93 -1.11 -13.63
C SER A 107 -9.24 -0.85 -14.35
N ASP A 108 -9.86 0.29 -14.09
CA ASP A 108 -11.11 0.77 -14.68
C ASP A 108 -12.33 -0.15 -14.42
N SER A 109 -12.23 -1.06 -13.44
CA SER A 109 -13.35 -1.82 -12.87
C SER A 109 -14.16 -0.93 -11.93
N THR A 110 -14.90 0.02 -12.50
CA THR A 110 -15.53 1.15 -11.77
C THR A 110 -16.46 0.72 -10.61
N SER A 111 -17.14 -0.43 -10.71
CA SER A 111 -18.03 -0.97 -9.68
C SER A 111 -17.34 -1.89 -8.66
N PHE A 112 -16.05 -2.20 -8.85
CA PHE A 112 -15.35 -3.16 -7.99
C PHE A 112 -15.20 -2.63 -6.55
N ASN A 113 -15.74 -3.39 -5.60
CA ASN A 113 -15.61 -3.13 -4.17
C ASN A 113 -15.85 -4.40 -3.33
N GLN A 114 -15.51 -5.58 -3.84
CA GLN A 114 -15.62 -6.83 -3.07
C GLN A 114 -14.51 -6.92 -2.02
N ASP A 115 -14.77 -7.59 -0.89
CA ASP A 115 -13.79 -7.75 0.19
C ASP A 115 -12.61 -8.62 -0.27
N ILE A 116 -11.42 -8.03 -0.23
CA ILE A 116 -10.14 -8.68 -0.54
C ILE A 116 -9.14 -8.48 0.62
N SER A 117 -9.63 -8.09 1.79
CA SER A 117 -8.79 -7.87 2.97
C SER A 117 -8.05 -9.13 3.43
N GLY A 118 -8.60 -10.31 3.15
CA GLY A 118 -8.03 -11.61 3.48
C GLY A 118 -6.99 -12.16 2.49
N TRP A 119 -6.73 -11.48 1.36
CA TRP A 119 -5.74 -11.93 0.38
C TRP A 119 -4.31 -11.88 0.91
N ASP A 120 -3.50 -12.89 0.56
CA ASP A 120 -2.09 -12.93 0.90
C ASP A 120 -1.25 -12.21 -0.16
N MET A 121 -0.74 -11.03 0.21
CA MET A 121 0.08 -10.18 -0.65
C MET A 121 1.58 -10.37 -0.45
N SER A 122 2.00 -11.31 0.39
CA SER A 122 3.40 -11.45 0.82
C SER A 122 4.36 -11.77 -0.33
N SER A 123 3.89 -12.38 -1.42
CA SER A 123 4.67 -12.61 -2.65
C SER A 123 4.61 -11.45 -3.65
N GLY A 124 3.76 -10.44 -3.43
CA GLY A 124 3.53 -9.35 -4.36
C GLY A 124 4.75 -8.45 -4.58
N ILE A 125 5.09 -8.23 -5.85
CA ILE A 125 6.23 -7.43 -6.32
C ILE A 125 5.75 -6.18 -7.06
N ASP A 126 4.72 -6.32 -7.90
CA ASP A 126 4.18 -5.25 -8.75
C ASP A 126 2.69 -5.02 -8.46
N PHE A 127 2.38 -3.87 -7.87
CA PHE A 127 1.01 -3.39 -7.60
C PHE A 127 0.59 -2.25 -8.54
N SER A 128 1.36 -2.00 -9.60
CA SER A 128 1.15 -0.84 -10.46
C SER A 128 -0.25 -0.87 -11.06
N TYR A 129 -0.98 0.25 -11.01
CA TYR A 129 -2.31 0.39 -11.60
C TYR A 129 -3.41 -0.51 -11.03
N MET A 130 -3.17 -1.30 -9.97
CA MET A 130 -4.08 -2.35 -9.52
C MET A 130 -5.55 -1.91 -9.38
N PHE A 131 -5.79 -0.70 -8.85
CA PHE A 131 -7.11 -0.08 -8.69
C PHE A 131 -7.24 1.24 -9.45
N LYS A 132 -6.43 1.48 -10.48
CA LYS A 132 -6.52 2.71 -11.29
C LYS A 132 -7.93 2.81 -11.85
N GLY A 133 -8.66 3.88 -11.58
CA GLY A 133 -10.02 4.10 -12.10
C GLY A 133 -11.10 3.20 -11.48
N ALA A 134 -10.79 2.39 -10.48
CA ALA A 134 -11.79 1.64 -9.71
C ALA A 134 -12.52 2.59 -8.74
N THR A 135 -13.41 3.42 -9.28
CA THR A 135 -13.99 4.58 -8.60
C THR A 135 -14.77 4.25 -7.33
N SER A 136 -15.32 3.04 -7.21
CA SER A 136 -16.07 2.55 -6.05
C SER A 136 -15.22 1.83 -5.00
N PHE A 137 -13.95 1.53 -5.29
CA PHE A 137 -13.11 0.71 -4.42
C PHE A 137 -12.76 1.43 -3.11
N ASN A 138 -13.07 0.80 -1.97
CA ASN A 138 -12.81 1.35 -0.64
C ASN A 138 -12.67 0.26 0.45
N GLN A 139 -12.01 -0.86 0.13
CA GLN A 139 -11.89 -2.03 1.01
C GLN A 139 -10.71 -1.93 2.00
N PRO A 140 -10.82 -2.50 3.22
CA PRO A 140 -9.86 -2.31 4.31
C PRO A 140 -8.59 -3.17 4.12
N ILE A 141 -7.74 -2.76 3.19
CA ILE A 141 -6.52 -3.46 2.79
C ILE A 141 -5.27 -3.11 3.64
N GLY A 142 -5.46 -2.43 4.77
CA GLY A 142 -4.36 -2.01 5.65
C GLY A 142 -3.55 -3.19 6.24
N LEU A 143 -4.14 -4.38 6.33
CA LEU A 143 -3.48 -5.58 6.88
C LEU A 143 -2.64 -6.36 5.85
N TRP A 144 -2.65 -5.96 4.58
CA TRP A 144 -1.83 -6.61 3.56
C TRP A 144 -0.34 -6.49 3.85
N ASN A 145 0.39 -7.61 3.69
CA ASN A 145 1.84 -7.61 3.67
C ASN A 145 2.34 -7.23 2.28
N VAL A 146 2.66 -5.95 2.07
CA VAL A 146 3.20 -5.44 0.79
C VAL A 146 4.72 -5.27 0.80
N GLY A 147 5.42 -5.88 1.76
CA GLY A 147 6.85 -5.65 2.03
C GLY A 147 7.83 -6.06 0.91
N ASN A 148 7.34 -6.80 -0.09
CA ASN A 148 8.11 -7.16 -1.29
C ASN A 148 7.81 -6.25 -2.50
N GLY A 149 6.84 -5.33 -2.38
CA GLY A 149 6.45 -4.42 -3.43
C GLY A 149 7.57 -3.48 -3.85
N ILE A 150 7.92 -3.50 -5.14
CA ILE A 150 8.95 -2.64 -5.73
C ILE A 150 8.34 -1.36 -6.34
N THR A 151 7.08 -1.43 -6.75
CA THR A 151 6.34 -0.33 -7.38
C THR A 151 4.87 -0.31 -6.95
N PHE A 152 4.38 0.89 -6.64
CA PHE A 152 2.97 1.21 -6.39
C PHE A 152 2.45 2.24 -7.39
N LYS A 153 3.12 2.34 -8.55
CA LYS A 153 2.81 3.32 -9.59
C LYS A 153 1.32 3.30 -9.92
N ALA A 154 0.65 4.44 -9.74
CA ALA A 154 -0.75 4.65 -10.07
C ALA A 154 -1.73 3.64 -9.44
N MET A 155 -1.36 2.98 -8.33
CA MET A 155 -2.19 1.92 -7.73
C MET A 155 -3.62 2.37 -7.44
N PHE A 156 -3.82 3.59 -6.93
CA PHE A 156 -5.13 4.18 -6.62
C PHE A 156 -5.45 5.40 -7.50
N GLN A 157 -4.79 5.55 -8.65
CA GLN A 157 -5.04 6.69 -9.53
C GLN A 157 -6.52 6.74 -9.94
N GLY A 158 -7.25 7.77 -9.56
CA GLY A 158 -8.67 7.92 -9.87
C GLY A 158 -9.61 6.97 -9.11
N ALA A 159 -9.13 6.26 -8.08
CA ALA A 159 -9.98 5.51 -7.15
C ALA A 159 -10.67 6.49 -6.19
N THR A 160 -11.68 7.20 -6.70
CA THR A 160 -12.25 8.40 -6.06
C THR A 160 -12.86 8.17 -4.68
N ALA A 161 -13.33 6.95 -4.39
CA ALA A 161 -13.91 6.58 -3.09
C ALA A 161 -12.88 6.06 -2.07
N PHE A 162 -11.65 5.74 -2.50
CA PHE A 162 -10.67 5.09 -1.64
C PHE A 162 -10.20 6.02 -0.51
N ASN A 163 -10.42 5.61 0.74
CA ASN A 163 -10.03 6.36 1.93
C ASN A 163 -9.74 5.42 3.13
N GLN A 164 -9.12 4.27 2.88
CA GLN A 164 -8.82 3.28 3.92
C GLN A 164 -7.41 3.46 4.51
N PRO A 165 -7.22 3.20 5.82
CA PRO A 165 -5.93 3.32 6.45
C PRO A 165 -4.96 2.27 5.90
N ILE A 166 -3.77 2.72 5.52
CA ILE A 166 -2.67 1.92 4.95
C ILE A 166 -1.32 2.33 5.55
N ASP A 167 -1.33 3.03 6.68
CA ASP A 167 -0.14 3.51 7.39
C ASP A 167 0.72 2.37 7.96
N THR A 168 0.14 1.17 8.08
CA THR A 168 0.79 -0.09 8.48
C THR A 168 1.62 -0.75 7.38
N TRP A 169 1.48 -0.32 6.13
CA TRP A 169 2.21 -0.91 5.01
C TRP A 169 3.72 -0.67 5.13
N ASN A 170 4.49 -1.74 4.93
CA ASN A 170 5.94 -1.62 4.75
C ASN A 170 6.28 -1.36 3.29
N VAL A 171 6.60 -0.12 2.95
CA VAL A 171 6.98 0.31 1.59
C VAL A 171 8.49 0.53 1.42
N SER A 172 9.32 0.03 2.35
CA SER A 172 10.75 0.38 2.43
C SER A 172 11.61 -0.09 1.25
N LYS A 173 11.11 -1.04 0.44
CA LYS A 173 11.80 -1.53 -0.77
C LYS A 173 11.36 -0.80 -2.04
N SER A 174 10.27 -0.05 -1.98
CA SER A 174 9.65 0.52 -3.17
C SER A 174 10.41 1.73 -3.67
N LYS A 175 10.56 1.81 -4.99
CA LYS A 175 11.26 2.92 -5.66
C LYS A 175 10.33 3.89 -6.36
N ASN A 176 9.12 3.45 -6.69
CA ASN A 176 8.20 4.16 -7.56
C ASN A 176 6.80 4.30 -6.93
N PHE A 177 6.46 5.54 -6.60
CA PHE A 177 5.15 5.98 -6.09
C PHE A 177 4.45 6.92 -7.07
N GLN A 178 4.92 6.97 -8.33
CA GLN A 178 4.41 7.86 -9.35
C GLN A 178 2.89 7.70 -9.48
N ASN A 179 2.15 8.80 -9.43
CA ASN A 179 0.69 8.82 -9.55
C ASN A 179 -0.10 7.98 -8.50
N MET A 180 0.51 7.48 -7.42
CA MET A 180 -0.13 6.48 -6.54
C MET A 180 -1.55 6.86 -6.10
N PHE A 181 -1.78 8.14 -5.74
CA PHE A 181 -3.07 8.67 -5.31
C PHE A 181 -3.60 9.80 -6.23
N THR A 182 -3.07 9.95 -7.45
CA THR A 182 -3.53 10.99 -8.39
C THR A 182 -5.05 10.93 -8.55
N SER A 183 -5.76 12.03 -8.30
CA SER A 183 -7.23 12.11 -8.39
C SER A 183 -8.00 11.13 -7.47
N ALA A 184 -7.37 10.53 -6.45
CA ALA A 184 -8.07 9.80 -5.38
C ALA A 184 -8.70 10.81 -4.41
N THR A 185 -9.75 11.50 -4.86
CA THR A 185 -10.21 12.77 -4.26
C THR A 185 -10.61 12.67 -2.78
N ALA A 186 -11.10 11.51 -2.32
CA ALA A 186 -11.51 11.29 -0.93
C ALA A 186 -10.36 10.86 0.00
N PHE A 187 -9.18 10.53 -0.54
CA PHE A 187 -8.08 9.98 0.24
C PHE A 187 -7.49 11.02 1.20
N ASN A 188 -7.58 10.76 2.50
CA ASN A 188 -7.03 11.63 3.55
C ASN A 188 -6.55 10.81 4.77
N GLN A 189 -5.87 9.70 4.52
CA GLN A 189 -5.36 8.80 5.57
C GLN A 189 -3.89 9.05 5.89
N PRO A 190 -3.46 8.84 7.14
CA PRO A 190 -2.07 9.08 7.53
C PRO A 190 -1.11 8.19 6.75
N LEU A 191 0.06 8.73 6.41
CA LEU A 191 1.16 8.00 5.74
C LEU A 191 2.52 8.28 6.39
N ASN A 192 2.54 9.00 7.51
CA ASN A 192 3.77 9.52 8.12
C ASN A 192 4.69 8.42 8.70
N SER A 193 4.16 7.21 8.88
CA SER A 193 4.87 6.00 9.32
C SER A 193 5.62 5.28 8.19
N TRP A 194 5.32 5.59 6.93
CA TRP A 194 5.97 4.94 5.80
C TRP A 194 7.45 5.27 5.76
N ASN A 195 8.27 4.23 5.65
CA ASN A 195 9.67 4.38 5.30
C ASN A 195 9.80 4.50 3.78
N VAL A 196 9.94 5.72 3.28
CA VAL A 196 10.09 6.02 1.84
C VAL A 196 11.55 6.23 1.41
N SER A 197 12.53 5.87 2.26
CA SER A 197 13.95 6.19 2.02
C SER A 197 14.52 5.58 0.74
N SER A 198 13.91 4.51 0.21
CA SER A 198 14.31 3.89 -1.08
C SER A 198 13.63 4.53 -2.29
N GLY A 199 12.64 5.40 -2.08
CA GLY A 199 11.85 6.02 -3.13
C GLY A 199 12.68 7.00 -3.97
N GLU A 200 12.57 6.88 -5.30
CA GLU A 200 13.24 7.76 -6.24
C GLU A 200 12.23 8.61 -7.04
N GLU A 201 11.02 8.09 -7.26
CA GLU A 201 9.98 8.68 -8.11
C GLU A 201 8.67 8.88 -7.35
N PHE A 202 8.26 10.14 -7.21
CA PHE A 202 7.05 10.60 -6.51
C PHE A 202 6.21 11.54 -7.37
N SER A 203 6.50 11.66 -8.67
CA SER A 203 5.79 12.60 -9.53
C SER A 203 4.29 12.32 -9.52
N GLN A 204 3.52 13.38 -9.40
CA GLN A 204 2.06 13.37 -9.35
C GLN A 204 1.46 12.55 -8.19
N MET A 205 2.23 12.06 -7.20
CA MET A 205 1.72 11.11 -6.20
C MET A 205 0.40 11.53 -5.54
N PHE A 206 0.23 12.83 -5.24
CA PHE A 206 -0.98 13.41 -4.68
C PHE A 206 -1.64 14.45 -5.60
N GLN A 207 -1.34 14.45 -6.90
CA GLN A 207 -1.91 15.42 -7.82
C GLN A 207 -3.45 15.30 -7.81
N ASN A 208 -4.15 16.41 -7.59
CA ASN A 208 -5.61 16.44 -7.52
C ASN A 208 -6.23 15.52 -6.43
N THR A 209 -5.47 15.15 -5.39
CA THR A 209 -5.97 14.44 -4.20
C THR A 209 -6.61 15.46 -3.24
N ARG A 210 -7.73 16.06 -3.66
CA ARG A 210 -8.30 17.30 -3.11
C ARG A 210 -8.33 17.39 -1.58
N ASP A 211 -8.73 16.32 -0.91
CA ASP A 211 -9.01 16.32 0.53
C ASP A 211 -7.77 15.94 1.39
N PHE A 212 -6.64 15.57 0.77
CA PHE A 212 -5.44 15.13 1.46
C PHE A 212 -4.77 16.27 2.25
N ASN A 213 -4.61 16.09 3.56
CA ASN A 213 -3.95 17.04 4.45
C ASN A 213 -3.28 16.35 5.66
N GLN A 214 -2.51 15.29 5.39
CA GLN A 214 -1.86 14.47 6.42
C GLN A 214 -0.36 14.76 6.55
N PRO A 215 0.23 14.62 7.74
CA PRO A 215 1.65 14.92 7.94
C PRO A 215 2.54 13.98 7.13
N LEU A 216 3.57 14.55 6.50
CA LEU A 216 4.59 13.83 5.73
C LEU A 216 6.02 14.26 6.11
N ASN A 217 6.17 15.12 7.13
CA ASN A 217 7.45 15.75 7.46
C ASN A 217 8.50 14.76 7.97
N ASN A 218 8.11 13.53 8.33
CA ASN A 218 9.06 12.48 8.77
C ASN A 218 9.59 11.62 7.62
N TRP A 219 9.11 11.83 6.39
CA TRP A 219 9.60 11.08 5.24
C TRP A 219 11.06 11.42 4.95
N ASP A 220 11.88 10.37 4.83
CA ASP A 220 13.25 10.50 4.35
C ASP A 220 13.27 10.61 2.82
N MET A 221 13.37 11.84 2.33
CA MET A 221 13.40 12.16 0.90
C MET A 221 14.81 12.13 0.30
N SER A 222 15.83 11.65 1.03
CA SER A 222 17.25 11.74 0.63
C SER A 222 17.60 11.01 -0.68
N ASN A 223 16.73 10.12 -1.18
CA ASN A 223 16.87 9.45 -2.49
C ASN A 223 15.86 9.93 -3.54
N ALA A 224 14.92 10.80 -3.20
CA ALA A 224 13.91 11.30 -4.13
C ALA A 224 14.56 12.16 -5.23
N LYS A 225 14.29 11.81 -6.48
CA LYS A 225 14.82 12.50 -7.68
C LYS A 225 13.73 13.26 -8.42
N PHE A 226 12.52 12.68 -8.49
CA PHE A 226 11.41 13.21 -9.28
C PHE A 226 10.20 13.44 -8.40
N MET A 227 9.81 14.71 -8.25
CA MET A 227 8.67 15.18 -7.43
C MET A 227 7.78 16.14 -8.24
N SER A 228 7.83 16.04 -9.56
CA SER A 228 7.07 16.93 -10.44
C SER A 228 5.57 16.75 -10.19
N TYR A 229 4.82 17.85 -10.11
CA TYR A 229 3.38 17.85 -9.85
C TYR A 229 2.92 17.13 -8.57
N MET A 230 3.81 16.77 -7.64
CA MET A 230 3.48 15.88 -6.51
C MET A 230 2.25 16.33 -5.72
N PHE A 231 2.08 17.64 -5.50
CA PHE A 231 0.93 18.24 -4.83
C PHE A 231 0.15 19.20 -5.74
N ALA A 232 0.35 19.14 -7.05
CA ALA A 232 -0.36 20.02 -7.97
C ALA A 232 -1.88 19.85 -7.79
N THR A 233 -2.61 20.97 -7.73
CA THR A 233 -4.06 21.05 -7.53
C THR A 233 -4.57 20.32 -6.27
N THR A 234 -3.70 20.06 -5.28
CA THR A 234 -4.09 19.50 -3.97
C THR A 234 -4.59 20.64 -3.08
N GLN A 235 -5.91 20.81 -3.01
CA GLN A 235 -6.51 22.02 -2.45
C GLN A 235 -6.37 22.14 -0.93
N SER A 236 -6.36 21.03 -0.20
CA SER A 236 -6.38 21.04 1.27
C SER A 236 -5.00 20.94 1.92
N PHE A 237 -3.96 20.54 1.19
CA PHE A 237 -2.66 20.21 1.76
C PHE A 237 -1.92 21.45 2.26
N ASN A 238 -1.65 21.49 3.57
CA ASN A 238 -0.88 22.57 4.20
C ASN A 238 -0.04 22.07 5.38
N GLN A 239 0.55 20.88 5.26
CA GLN A 239 1.39 20.27 6.29
C GLN A 239 2.87 20.60 6.08
N PRO A 240 3.66 20.75 7.16
CA PRO A 240 5.08 21.10 7.06
C PRO A 240 5.87 20.04 6.30
N LEU A 241 6.79 20.50 5.44
CA LEU A 241 7.73 19.67 4.66
C LEU A 241 9.19 20.12 4.85
N ASN A 242 9.45 20.97 5.84
CA ASN A 242 10.75 21.62 6.06
C ASN A 242 11.85 20.65 6.51
N ASN A 243 11.52 19.42 6.91
CA ASN A 243 12.51 18.40 7.29
C ASN A 243 12.98 17.53 6.12
N TRP A 244 12.37 17.67 4.94
CA TRP A 244 12.74 16.87 3.78
C TRP A 244 14.18 17.17 3.33
N ASN A 245 14.97 16.11 3.16
CA ASN A 245 16.25 16.20 2.47
C ASN A 245 16.03 16.17 0.96
N THR A 246 16.17 17.32 0.31
CA THR A 246 15.93 17.48 -1.13
C THR A 246 17.20 17.53 -1.97
N ALA A 247 18.38 17.25 -1.39
CA ALA A 247 19.68 17.47 -2.04
C ALA A 247 19.87 16.69 -3.35
N LYS A 248 19.19 15.55 -3.52
CA LYS A 248 19.20 14.73 -4.76
C LYS A 248 18.03 15.02 -5.71
N GLY A 249 17.10 15.88 -5.32
CA GLY A 249 15.94 16.23 -6.13
C GLY A 249 16.38 16.90 -7.43
N PHE A 250 15.97 16.33 -8.56
CA PHE A 250 16.28 16.84 -9.89
C PHE A 250 15.09 17.58 -10.52
N ASN A 251 13.88 17.03 -10.38
CA ASN A 251 12.67 17.58 -11.00
C ASN A 251 11.60 17.92 -9.95
N PHE A 252 11.31 19.22 -9.84
CA PHE A 252 10.28 19.83 -8.99
C PHE A 252 9.24 20.58 -9.82
N SER A 253 9.22 20.43 -11.15
CA SER A 253 8.33 21.18 -12.02
C SER A 253 6.88 21.08 -11.55
N SER A 254 6.24 22.24 -11.38
CA SER A 254 4.83 22.34 -10.97
C SER A 254 4.46 21.63 -9.67
N MET A 255 5.42 21.34 -8.76
CA MET A 255 5.16 20.54 -7.55
C MET A 255 3.98 21.04 -6.72
N PHE A 256 3.80 22.35 -6.59
CA PHE A 256 2.69 23.01 -5.89
C PHE A 256 1.79 23.84 -6.82
N TYR A 257 1.79 23.56 -8.12
CA TYR A 257 0.96 24.30 -9.08
C TYR A 257 -0.52 24.25 -8.68
N ASN A 258 -1.17 25.40 -8.50
CA ASN A 258 -2.54 25.54 -8.00
C ASN A 258 -2.83 24.80 -6.67
N ALA A 259 -1.83 24.57 -5.82
CA ALA A 259 -2.03 24.07 -4.45
C ALA A 259 -2.45 25.22 -3.52
N THR A 260 -3.73 25.58 -3.58
CA THR A 260 -4.24 26.86 -3.07
C THR A 260 -4.15 27.04 -1.55
N ALA A 261 -4.02 25.97 -0.75
CA ALA A 261 -3.83 26.06 0.70
C ALA A 261 -2.35 26.03 1.14
N PHE A 262 -1.43 25.56 0.30
CA PHE A 262 -0.07 25.30 0.73
C PHE A 262 0.73 26.60 0.90
N ASN A 263 1.13 26.90 2.14
CA ASN A 263 1.91 28.09 2.50
C ASN A 263 2.98 27.80 3.58
N GLN A 264 3.49 26.58 3.61
CA GLN A 264 4.52 26.20 4.59
C GLN A 264 5.89 26.74 4.18
N ASN A 265 6.74 27.02 5.17
CA ASN A 265 8.10 27.45 4.91
C ASN A 265 8.98 26.26 4.51
N ILE A 266 9.45 26.29 3.25
CA ILE A 266 10.37 25.31 2.67
C ILE A 266 11.63 26.00 2.13
N SER A 267 11.92 27.22 2.57
CA SER A 267 13.04 28.02 2.07
C SER A 267 14.41 27.40 2.36
N ASN A 268 14.46 26.43 3.27
CA ASN A 268 15.65 25.73 3.72
C ASN A 268 16.01 24.50 2.87
N TRP A 269 15.19 24.11 1.90
CA TRP A 269 15.48 22.97 1.04
C TRP A 269 16.79 23.15 0.25
N ASP A 270 17.62 22.11 0.25
CA ASP A 270 18.79 22.03 -0.63
C ASP A 270 18.31 21.75 -2.07
N THR A 271 18.53 22.71 -2.96
CA THR A 271 18.11 22.67 -4.37
C THR A 271 19.32 22.66 -5.31
N SER A 272 20.51 22.33 -4.81
CA SER A 272 21.76 22.31 -5.58
C SER A 272 21.65 21.44 -6.83
N SER A 273 21.06 20.25 -6.72
CA SER A 273 20.88 19.28 -7.82
C SER A 273 19.65 19.53 -8.71
N ALA A 274 18.80 20.50 -8.39
CA ALA A 274 17.57 20.75 -9.15
C ALA A 274 17.88 21.21 -10.58
N GLY A 275 17.42 20.45 -11.58
CA GLY A 275 17.54 20.77 -13.01
C GLY A 275 16.22 21.25 -13.64
N MET A 276 15.07 20.89 -13.06
CA MET A 276 13.75 21.27 -13.56
C MET A 276 12.87 21.76 -12.39
N TYR A 277 12.34 22.98 -12.50
CA TYR A 277 11.53 23.61 -11.44
C TYR A 277 10.56 24.67 -12.01
N ASN A 278 10.24 24.59 -13.30
CA ASN A 278 9.31 25.52 -13.94
C ASN A 278 7.93 25.45 -13.26
N SER A 279 7.30 26.62 -13.08
CA SER A 279 5.97 26.75 -12.48
C SER A 279 5.84 26.11 -11.07
N PHE A 280 6.94 25.98 -10.31
CA PHE A 280 7.01 25.27 -9.03
C PHE A 280 5.82 25.52 -8.09
N TYR A 281 5.38 26.77 -7.98
CA TYR A 281 4.34 27.19 -7.03
C TYR A 281 3.28 28.14 -7.62
N VAL A 282 3.18 28.24 -8.95
CA VAL A 282 2.21 29.15 -9.61
C VAL A 282 0.79 28.79 -9.18
N GLY A 283 0.05 29.78 -8.68
CA GLY A 283 -1.33 29.61 -8.20
C GLY A 283 -1.47 28.94 -6.82
N SER A 284 -0.36 28.68 -6.12
CA SER A 284 -0.37 28.28 -4.70
C SER A 284 -0.44 29.48 -3.75
N ALA A 285 -0.58 29.21 -2.45
CA ALA A 285 -0.50 30.23 -1.41
C ALA A 285 0.95 30.52 -0.93
N LEU A 286 1.96 29.89 -1.53
CA LEU A 286 3.37 30.15 -1.18
C LEU A 286 3.74 31.59 -1.51
N ASN A 287 4.34 32.27 -0.54
CA ASN A 287 5.06 33.52 -0.75
C ASN A 287 6.54 33.25 -1.08
N SER A 288 7.20 34.18 -1.77
CA SER A 288 8.59 34.03 -2.21
C SER A 288 9.61 33.87 -1.07
N ALA A 289 9.31 34.35 0.15
CA ALA A 289 10.19 34.19 1.31
C ALA A 289 10.19 32.75 1.83
N ASN A 290 9.08 32.02 1.66
CA ASN A 290 8.92 30.61 2.05
C ASN A 290 9.47 29.62 1.01
N VAL A 291 10.02 30.10 -0.10
CA VAL A 291 10.49 29.28 -1.24
C VAL A 291 12.03 29.31 -1.33
N PRO A 292 12.69 28.18 -1.67
CA PRO A 292 14.13 28.15 -1.93
C PRO A 292 14.53 29.20 -2.96
N ALA A 293 15.64 29.90 -2.72
CA ALA A 293 16.04 31.04 -3.56
C ALA A 293 16.13 30.70 -5.06
N LYS A 294 16.52 29.46 -5.40
CA LYS A 294 16.63 28.96 -6.78
C LYS A 294 15.28 28.83 -7.50
N PHE A 295 14.17 28.71 -6.77
CA PHE A 295 12.83 28.43 -7.31
C PHE A 295 11.90 29.64 -7.32
N ARG A 296 12.36 30.81 -6.85
CA ARG A 296 11.54 32.02 -6.73
C ARG A 296 11.12 32.59 -8.08
#